data_AF-W4GK67-F1
#
_entry.id   AF-W4GK67-F1
#
_cell.length_a   1.000
_cell.length_b   1.000
_cell.length_c   1.000
_cell.angle_alpha   90.00
_cell.angle_beta   90.00
_cell.angle_gamma   90.00
#
_symmetry.space_group_name_H-M   'P 1'
#
loop_
_entity.id
_entity.type
_entity.pdbx_description
1 polymer ?
#
loop_
_entity_poly.entity_id
_entity_poly.type
_entity_poly.pdbx_seq_one_letter_code
_entity_poly.pdbx_strand_id
1 'polypeptide(L)'
;MVLKTSDDTADASAAKWTLPREQAASTDVRCPNCGATHPNPDLADTYRHCHSCAKVLRESSVCVLPHLQRNQSRRAFEGQNRLAVIAASFGHASDSKRAIAVLAEVQALVAHSTTHSRLHLPAGTPLMSSYFSKYADPAPSERKVLCLRYVVPNLNPDLTRHGEVRCEAGTDGALVLPLTLHFAVDSLPKLWINRATYGHRHSITPGLVFDVAERLTGLADLNGGDFVSVAATTDLTTLFGEPCDAIAKTLSVEYEIIGRSGQARQYELDGHLVQAIVIQNLPVVGPGVLIERAEYGWLPKDLDMKLTEVHAKAKLSTCSDDLSKWQALRNANSSPCHLPVAAVLQARIDKAQVPGSELNIGTDENLNALFGDPCPGLSRFLVVEYSLLGYGETGSDDEIIKKGGGQSRNFCMCKGGKLRLHVTAEGFLVKPMSISSQEVFPSLIVSRAYFGHPTNVLKTFDVTEPVGVLAAKGNAAKSLVISRQMDLVAAFGDPCRGIRKALTVNYQVLGMGGTLVLRITDANRLAGGLVLGYPLDKVDGGVDGKMGFSERLAISTTQTTKPTARERMQSSASQRLWSSSK
;
A
#
# COMPACT_ATOMS: atom_id res chain seq x y z
N MET A 1 28.76 44.87 36.49
CA MET A 1 28.81 45.46 37.83
C MET A 1 28.48 44.35 38.81
N VAL A 2 29.47 43.93 39.60
CA VAL A 2 29.32 42.97 40.71
C VAL A 2 28.74 43.71 41.92
N LEU A 3 27.92 43.02 42.73
CA LEU A 3 27.76 43.07 44.20
C LEU A 3 26.43 42.34 44.55
N LYS A 4 26.38 41.12 45.11
CA LYS A 4 26.66 40.63 46.49
C LYS A 4 25.93 41.46 47.58
N THR A 5 24.80 40.96 48.08
CA THR A 5 24.55 40.12 49.30
C THR A 5 24.46 40.91 50.61
N SER A 6 23.33 40.78 51.31
CA SER A 6 23.31 40.61 52.77
C SER A 6 22.06 39.81 53.17
N ASP A 7 22.33 38.65 53.79
CA ASP A 7 21.41 37.80 54.52
C ASP A 7 20.79 38.53 55.71
N ASP A 8 19.58 38.12 56.10
CA ASP A 8 19.32 37.82 57.51
C ASP A 8 18.21 36.76 57.63
N THR A 9 18.56 35.73 58.37
CA THR A 9 17.83 34.50 58.70
C THR A 9 16.80 34.69 59.80
N ALA A 10 15.64 34.02 59.70
CA ALA A 10 15.16 33.01 60.67
C ALA A 10 13.61 32.86 60.70
N ASP A 11 13.18 31.63 60.42
CA ASP A 11 12.02 30.88 60.93
C ASP A 11 10.62 31.51 61.05
N ALA A 12 9.73 31.08 60.14
CA ALA A 12 8.34 30.74 60.49
C ALA A 12 7.78 29.66 59.55
N SER A 13 7.66 28.44 60.07
CA SER A 13 6.86 27.29 59.63
C SER A 13 6.25 27.34 58.22
N ALA A 14 6.91 26.66 57.27
CA ALA A 14 6.34 26.31 55.98
C ALA A 14 5.08 25.44 56.16
N ALA A 15 3.92 25.98 55.78
CA ALA A 15 2.74 25.19 55.51
C ALA A 15 3.09 24.12 54.48
N LYS A 16 3.06 22.85 54.91
CA LYS A 16 3.20 21.67 54.06
C LYS A 16 2.18 21.78 52.93
N TRP A 17 2.64 22.19 51.74
CA TRP A 17 1.96 21.86 50.50
C TRP A 17 1.86 20.34 50.44
N THR A 18 0.68 19.82 50.74
CA THR A 18 0.37 18.41 50.58
C THR A 18 0.02 18.21 49.13
N LEU A 19 0.82 17.41 48.42
CA LEU A 19 0.44 16.84 47.12
C LEU A 19 -0.98 16.27 47.25
N PRO A 20 -1.88 16.50 46.27
CA PRO A 20 -3.16 15.81 46.24
C PRO A 20 -2.87 14.31 46.39
N ARG A 21 -3.46 13.70 47.42
CA ARG A 21 -3.41 12.24 47.61
C ARG A 21 -3.72 11.60 46.26
N GLU A 22 -2.84 10.72 45.78
CA GLU A 22 -3.11 9.84 44.66
C GLU A 22 -4.48 9.19 44.92
N GLN A 23 -5.50 9.66 44.20
CA GLN A 23 -6.77 8.96 44.15
C GLN A 23 -6.45 7.58 43.59
N ALA A 24 -6.89 6.54 44.30
CA ALA A 24 -6.79 5.17 43.84
C ALA A 24 -7.16 5.11 42.35
N ALA A 25 -6.31 4.47 41.53
CA ALA A 25 -6.47 4.38 40.09
C ALA A 25 -7.92 4.00 39.74
N SER A 26 -8.67 4.97 39.22
CA SER A 26 -10.02 4.76 38.74
C SER A 26 -9.99 3.66 37.67
N THR A 27 -10.68 2.54 37.92
CA THR A 27 -10.90 1.46 36.95
C THR A 27 -11.70 1.91 35.73
N ASP A 28 -12.34 3.08 35.79
CA ASP A 28 -13.11 3.67 34.70
C ASP A 28 -12.18 4.36 33.68
N VAL A 29 -12.10 3.79 32.48
CA VAL A 29 -11.57 4.50 31.31
C VAL A 29 -12.63 5.49 30.83
N ARG A 30 -12.35 6.79 30.86
CA ARG A 30 -13.28 7.85 30.42
C ARG A 30 -12.79 8.53 29.15
N CYS A 31 -13.71 8.94 28.31
CA CYS A 31 -13.40 9.72 27.12
C CYS A 31 -12.86 11.10 27.53
N PRO A 32 -11.66 11.50 27.07
CA PRO A 32 -11.10 12.81 27.40
C PRO A 32 -11.91 13.98 26.79
N ASN A 33 -12.73 13.70 25.76
CA ASN A 33 -13.48 14.73 25.03
C ASN A 33 -14.89 14.97 25.59
N CYS A 34 -15.62 13.91 25.97
CA CYS A 34 -17.01 14.04 26.44
C CYS A 34 -17.24 13.50 27.87
N GLY A 35 -16.21 12.95 28.52
CA GLY A 35 -16.31 12.39 29.87
C GLY A 35 -17.08 11.07 29.99
N ALA A 36 -17.66 10.55 28.90
CA ALA A 36 -18.38 9.29 28.88
C ALA A 36 -17.47 8.11 29.25
N THR A 37 -17.94 7.24 30.14
CA THR A 37 -17.22 6.03 30.56
C THR A 37 -17.23 4.98 29.45
N HIS A 38 -16.09 4.31 29.25
CA HIS A 38 -15.97 3.20 28.32
C HIS A 38 -16.76 2.00 28.85
N PRO A 39 -17.63 1.38 28.04
CA PRO A 39 -18.52 0.33 28.51
C PRO A 39 -17.83 -0.94 29.01
N ASN A 40 -16.62 -1.22 28.52
CA ASN A 40 -15.82 -2.37 28.89
C ASN A 40 -14.32 -2.00 28.91
N PRO A 41 -13.78 -1.51 30.05
CA PRO A 41 -12.41 -0.99 30.14
C PRO A 41 -11.32 -1.92 29.60
N ASP A 42 -11.48 -3.24 29.76
CA ASP A 42 -10.53 -4.26 29.29
C ASP A 42 -10.39 -4.28 27.75
N LEU A 43 -11.37 -3.74 27.04
CA LEU A 43 -11.41 -3.69 25.58
C LEU A 43 -11.04 -2.33 25.00
N ALA A 44 -10.63 -1.37 25.81
CA ALA A 44 -10.33 0.00 25.37
C ALA A 44 -9.26 0.06 24.25
N ASP A 45 -8.33 -0.90 24.22
CA ASP A 45 -7.30 -0.97 23.17
C ASP A 45 -7.81 -1.49 21.82
N THR A 46 -8.92 -2.23 21.78
CA THR A 46 -9.52 -2.74 20.53
C THR A 46 -10.79 -1.98 20.11
N TYR A 47 -11.45 -1.31 21.06
CA TYR A 47 -12.57 -0.38 20.86
C TYR A 47 -12.13 1.04 21.25
N ARG A 48 -11.27 1.62 20.40
CA ARG A 48 -10.59 2.89 20.72
C ARG A 48 -11.48 4.13 20.57
N HIS A 49 -12.67 3.99 20.00
CA HIS A 49 -13.56 5.12 19.77
C HIS A 49 -14.62 5.19 20.86
N CYS A 50 -14.88 6.41 21.35
CA CYS A 50 -15.94 6.64 22.31
C CYS A 50 -17.29 6.32 21.67
N HIS A 51 -18.10 5.47 22.29
CA HIS A 51 -19.46 5.19 21.82
C HIS A 51 -20.36 6.44 21.76
N SER A 52 -20.08 7.44 22.60
CA SER A 52 -20.92 8.66 22.69
C SER A 52 -20.51 9.75 21.69
N CYS A 53 -19.21 9.99 21.48
CA CYS A 53 -18.75 11.09 20.62
C CYS A 53 -17.86 10.66 19.45
N ALA A 54 -17.67 9.34 19.24
CA ALA A 54 -16.82 8.71 18.23
C ALA A 54 -15.33 9.09 18.27
N LYS A 55 -14.90 10.00 19.16
CA LYS A 55 -13.51 10.41 19.29
C LYS A 55 -12.66 9.32 19.91
N VAL A 56 -11.38 9.31 19.54
CA VAL A 56 -10.38 8.41 20.09
C VAL A 56 -10.29 8.59 21.61
N LEU A 57 -10.47 7.50 22.35
CA LEU A 57 -10.43 7.44 23.81
C LEU A 57 -9.01 7.53 24.33
N ARG A 58 -8.06 6.93 23.60
CA ARG A 58 -6.64 6.91 23.92
C ARG A 58 -5.84 6.78 22.62
N GLU A 59 -4.82 7.62 22.47
CA GLU A 59 -3.85 7.44 21.39
C GLU A 59 -3.15 6.09 21.53
N SER A 60 -2.71 5.52 20.41
CA SER A 60 -1.90 4.31 20.40
C SER A 60 -0.61 4.58 21.17
N SER A 61 -0.57 4.28 22.46
CA SER A 61 0.69 4.30 23.18
C SER A 61 1.55 3.22 22.55
N VAL A 62 2.70 3.61 21.98
CA VAL A 62 3.76 2.67 21.57
C VAL A 62 4.01 1.80 22.79
N CYS A 63 3.54 0.56 22.74
CA CYS A 63 3.73 -0.35 23.86
C CYS A 63 5.20 -0.75 23.83
N VAL A 64 6.02 0.00 24.56
CA VAL A 64 7.41 -0.39 24.82
C VAL A 64 7.31 -1.57 25.78
N LEU A 65 7.24 -2.77 25.22
CA LEU A 65 7.20 -4.00 25.97
C LEU A 65 8.37 -3.98 26.98
N PRO A 66 8.15 -4.24 28.29
CA PRO A 66 9.20 -4.19 29.30
C PRO A 66 10.41 -5.10 28.99
N HIS A 67 10.20 -6.17 28.22
CA HIS A 67 11.25 -7.08 27.76
C HIS A 67 12.10 -6.53 26.60
N LEU A 68 11.68 -5.43 25.97
CA LEU A 68 12.51 -4.64 25.03
C LEU A 68 13.33 -3.56 25.74
N GLN A 69 13.09 -3.33 27.04
CA GLN A 69 13.93 -2.43 27.83
C GLN A 69 15.32 -3.06 27.97
N ARG A 70 16.33 -2.31 27.54
CA ARG A 70 17.75 -2.69 27.50
C ARG A 70 18.21 -3.48 28.73
N ASN A 71 18.23 -4.80 28.65
CA ASN A 71 19.14 -5.60 29.46
C ASN A 71 20.53 -5.44 28.84
N GLN A 72 21.33 -4.52 29.40
CA GLN A 72 22.70 -4.21 28.97
C GLN A 72 23.66 -5.43 29.05
N SER A 73 23.21 -6.57 29.54
CA SER A 73 24.02 -7.75 29.86
C SER A 73 23.78 -8.99 28.99
N ARG A 74 22.90 -8.99 27.97
CA ARG A 74 22.72 -10.15 27.06
C ARG A 74 22.96 -9.77 25.59
N ARG A 75 23.97 -10.41 24.97
CA ARG A 75 24.44 -10.23 23.58
C ARG A 75 23.53 -10.83 22.49
N ALA A 76 22.26 -11.11 22.78
CA ALA A 76 21.24 -11.46 21.79
C ALA A 76 19.88 -11.01 22.33
N PHE A 77 19.17 -10.15 21.62
CA PHE A 77 17.81 -9.78 22.00
C PHE A 77 16.89 -10.99 21.78
N GLU A 78 16.57 -11.70 22.87
CA GLU A 78 15.51 -12.70 22.90
C GLU A 78 14.19 -12.03 22.53
N GLY A 79 13.70 -12.23 21.29
CA GLY A 79 12.36 -11.76 20.89
C GLY A 79 12.24 -10.95 19.60
N GLN A 80 13.33 -10.72 18.85
CA GLN A 80 13.23 -10.06 17.55
C GLN A 80 12.43 -10.86 16.55
N ASN A 81 11.64 -10.16 15.73
CA ASN A 81 10.75 -10.76 14.73
C ASN A 81 9.72 -11.75 15.31
N ARG A 82 9.50 -11.74 16.63
CA ARG A 82 8.40 -12.48 17.27
C ARG A 82 7.13 -11.64 17.24
N LEU A 83 6.02 -12.30 16.93
CA LEU A 83 4.70 -11.70 16.95
C LEU A 83 4.23 -11.61 18.40
N ALA A 84 4.06 -10.40 18.92
CA ALA A 84 3.48 -10.16 20.23
C ALA A 84 2.09 -9.54 20.07
N VAL A 85 1.04 -10.29 20.40
CA VAL A 85 -0.33 -9.75 20.45
C VAL A 85 -0.50 -9.00 21.76
N ILE A 86 -0.84 -7.72 21.68
CA ILE A 86 -0.94 -6.81 22.84
C ILE A 86 -2.38 -6.55 23.26
N ALA A 87 -3.34 -6.69 22.34
CA ALA A 87 -4.77 -6.62 22.64
C ALA A 87 -5.55 -7.48 21.65
N ALA A 88 -6.59 -8.16 22.11
CA ALA A 88 -7.46 -8.95 21.26
C ALA A 88 -8.89 -8.98 21.79
N SER A 89 -9.85 -8.83 20.90
CA SER A 89 -11.28 -8.91 21.23
C SER A 89 -12.09 -9.61 20.16
N PHE A 90 -13.19 -10.21 20.57
CA PHE A 90 -14.13 -10.88 19.69
C PHE A 90 -15.57 -10.52 20.07
N GLY A 91 -16.37 -10.08 19.11
CA GLY A 91 -17.78 -9.73 19.34
C GLY A 91 -18.32 -8.71 18.34
N HIS A 92 -19.25 -7.86 18.79
CA HIS A 92 -19.91 -6.86 17.95
C HIS A 92 -18.92 -5.85 17.33
N ALA A 93 -19.15 -5.40 16.10
CA ALA A 93 -18.18 -4.57 15.37
C ALA A 93 -17.87 -3.21 16.03
N SER A 94 -18.82 -2.63 16.77
CA SER A 94 -18.72 -1.28 17.34
C SER A 94 -19.13 -1.16 18.82
N ASP A 95 -19.73 -2.20 19.41
CA ASP A 95 -20.25 -2.15 20.79
C ASP A 95 -19.40 -3.02 21.70
N SER A 96 -18.61 -2.39 22.57
CA SER A 96 -17.70 -3.07 23.48
C SER A 96 -18.41 -3.81 24.63
N LYS A 97 -19.70 -3.54 24.90
CA LYS A 97 -20.49 -4.35 25.86
C LYS A 97 -20.79 -5.74 25.32
N ARG A 98 -20.84 -5.87 23.99
CA ARG A 98 -21.18 -7.09 23.27
C ARG A 98 -19.95 -7.73 22.66
N ALA A 99 -18.84 -7.66 23.40
CA ALA A 99 -17.57 -8.25 23.03
C ALA A 99 -16.83 -8.78 24.26
N ILE A 100 -15.93 -9.74 24.01
CA ILE A 100 -15.10 -10.40 25.01
C ILE A 100 -13.62 -10.15 24.72
N ALA A 101 -12.80 -10.11 25.76
CA ALA A 101 -11.35 -10.09 25.64
C ALA A 101 -10.86 -11.52 25.37
N VAL A 102 -10.07 -11.71 24.32
CA VAL A 102 -9.56 -13.03 23.91
C VAL A 102 -8.03 -13.06 23.78
N LEU A 103 -7.37 -12.15 24.50
CA LEU A 103 -5.93 -11.93 24.42
C LEU A 103 -5.14 -13.19 24.80
N ALA A 104 -5.50 -13.84 25.90
CA ALA A 104 -4.78 -15.00 26.42
C ALA A 104 -4.86 -16.19 25.44
N GLU A 105 -6.04 -16.41 24.85
CA GLU A 105 -6.29 -17.47 23.88
C GLU A 105 -5.49 -17.24 22.60
N VAL A 106 -5.49 -16.01 22.09
CA VAL A 106 -4.72 -15.68 20.88
C VAL A 106 -3.21 -15.75 21.14
N GLN A 107 -2.72 -15.27 22.30
CA GLN A 107 -1.32 -15.40 22.68
C GLN A 107 -0.89 -16.87 22.80
N ALA A 108 -1.76 -17.73 23.35
CA ALA A 108 -1.51 -19.16 23.39
C ALA A 108 -1.36 -19.73 21.97
N LEU A 109 -2.21 -19.33 21.02
CA LEU A 109 -2.10 -19.78 19.62
C LEU A 109 -0.77 -19.37 18.97
N VAL A 110 -0.26 -18.16 19.24
CA VAL A 110 1.05 -17.72 18.75
C VAL A 110 2.19 -18.54 19.37
N ALA A 111 2.07 -18.90 20.65
CA ALA A 111 3.06 -19.69 21.36
C ALA A 111 3.20 -21.14 20.87
N HIS A 112 2.20 -21.67 20.14
CA HIS A 112 2.30 -22.98 19.48
C HIS A 112 3.30 -22.99 18.31
N SER A 113 3.61 -21.82 17.74
CA SER A 113 4.70 -21.69 16.76
C SER A 113 6.04 -21.70 17.49
N THR A 114 6.95 -22.60 17.10
CA THR A 114 8.30 -22.70 17.69
C THR A 114 9.05 -21.36 17.67
N THR A 115 8.87 -20.60 16.59
CA THR A 115 9.46 -19.26 16.39
C THR A 115 8.65 -18.12 17.01
N HIS A 116 7.42 -18.38 17.48
CA HIS A 116 6.46 -17.36 17.93
C HIS A 116 6.24 -16.25 16.91
N SER A 117 6.33 -16.59 15.63
CA SER A 117 6.39 -15.60 14.55
C SER A 117 5.22 -15.73 13.57
N ARG A 118 4.29 -16.64 13.84
CA ARG A 118 3.15 -16.93 12.99
C ARG A 118 1.86 -17.03 13.81
N LEU A 119 0.79 -16.45 13.28
CA LEU A 119 -0.59 -16.70 13.66
C LEU A 119 -1.35 -17.10 12.40
N HIS A 120 -2.01 -18.26 12.42
CA HIS A 120 -2.83 -18.70 11.29
C HIS A 120 -4.16 -19.24 11.80
N LEU A 121 -5.25 -18.61 11.40
CA LEU A 121 -6.62 -19.07 11.60
C LEU A 121 -7.26 -19.32 10.23
N PRO A 122 -7.62 -20.57 9.88
CA PRO A 122 -8.24 -20.87 8.60
C PRO A 122 -9.62 -20.20 8.44
N ALA A 123 -10.01 -19.93 7.20
CA ALA A 123 -11.38 -19.54 6.87
C ALA A 123 -12.36 -20.66 7.26
N GLY A 124 -13.60 -20.28 7.60
CA GLY A 124 -14.65 -21.20 8.03
C GLY A 124 -14.45 -21.76 9.44
N THR A 125 -13.38 -21.37 10.16
CA THR A 125 -13.15 -21.86 11.52
C THR A 125 -14.11 -21.19 12.51
N PRO A 126 -14.99 -21.94 13.19
CA PRO A 126 -15.88 -21.39 14.22
C PRO A 126 -15.06 -21.04 15.46
N LEU A 127 -14.79 -19.75 15.65
CA LEU A 127 -13.85 -19.27 16.67
C LEU A 127 -14.35 -19.56 18.09
N MET A 128 -15.66 -19.43 18.33
CA MET A 128 -16.27 -19.69 19.64
C MET A 128 -16.06 -21.13 20.09
N SER A 129 -16.41 -22.12 19.27
CA SER A 129 -16.27 -23.52 19.66
C SER A 129 -14.82 -24.02 19.64
N SER A 130 -13.99 -23.48 18.74
CA SER A 130 -12.62 -23.99 18.53
C SER A 130 -11.61 -23.40 19.50
N TYR A 131 -11.70 -22.09 19.78
CA TYR A 131 -10.65 -21.37 20.51
C TYR A 131 -11.17 -20.59 21.71
N PHE A 132 -12.42 -20.13 21.68
CA PHE A 132 -13.02 -19.29 22.73
C PHE A 132 -14.13 -20.00 23.51
N SER A 133 -14.03 -21.32 23.64
CA SER A 133 -15.11 -22.19 24.17
C SER A 133 -15.45 -21.94 25.64
N LYS A 134 -14.60 -21.20 26.36
CA LYS A 134 -14.80 -20.79 27.75
C LYS A 134 -15.78 -19.63 27.89
N TYR A 135 -16.08 -18.92 26.82
CA TYR A 135 -16.94 -17.74 26.83
C TYR A 135 -18.32 -18.05 26.25
N ALA A 136 -19.34 -17.34 26.74
CA ALA A 136 -20.63 -17.28 26.07
C ALA A 136 -20.53 -16.40 24.80
N ASP A 137 -21.39 -16.65 23.81
CA ASP A 137 -21.47 -15.78 22.62
C ASP A 137 -21.89 -14.35 23.04
N PRO A 138 -21.03 -13.34 22.83
CA PRO A 138 -21.31 -11.97 23.26
C PRO A 138 -22.28 -11.20 22.36
N ALA A 139 -22.53 -11.69 21.13
CA ALA A 139 -23.40 -11.07 20.14
C ALA A 139 -24.14 -12.16 19.32
N PRO A 140 -25.11 -12.86 19.92
CA PRO A 140 -25.82 -13.95 19.27
C PRO A 140 -26.61 -13.46 18.06
N SER A 141 -26.65 -14.27 17.00
CA SER A 141 -27.33 -13.98 15.72
C SER A 141 -26.81 -12.77 14.94
N GLU A 142 -25.72 -12.15 15.39
CA GLU A 142 -25.07 -11.05 14.71
C GLU A 142 -23.69 -11.44 14.20
N ARG A 143 -23.25 -10.73 13.16
CA ARG A 143 -21.88 -10.85 12.65
C ARG A 143 -20.91 -10.33 13.69
N LYS A 144 -19.82 -11.06 13.86
CA LYS A 144 -18.80 -10.77 14.86
C LYS A 144 -17.52 -10.36 14.17
N VAL A 145 -16.64 -9.70 14.90
CA VAL A 145 -15.34 -9.27 14.40
C VAL A 145 -14.29 -9.71 15.42
N LEU A 146 -13.25 -10.37 14.94
CA LEU A 146 -12.01 -10.57 15.68
C LEU A 146 -11.11 -9.35 15.41
N CYS A 147 -10.81 -8.59 16.46
CA CYS A 147 -9.91 -7.44 16.38
C CYS A 147 -8.62 -7.77 17.14
N LEU A 148 -7.47 -7.67 16.49
CA LEU A 148 -6.17 -7.94 17.09
C LEU A 148 -5.25 -6.74 16.89
N ARG A 149 -4.53 -6.36 17.95
CA ARG A 149 -3.38 -5.47 17.88
C ARG A 149 -2.13 -6.24 18.22
N TYR A 150 -1.07 -5.99 17.47
CA TYR A 150 0.18 -6.67 17.66
C TYR A 150 1.38 -5.76 17.41
N VAL A 151 2.51 -6.23 17.92
CA VAL A 151 3.83 -5.62 17.79
C VAL A 151 4.80 -6.69 17.34
N VAL A 152 5.67 -6.34 16.39
CA VAL A 152 6.81 -7.16 15.98
C VAL A 152 8.09 -6.36 16.23
N PRO A 153 8.81 -6.66 17.33
CA PRO A 153 10.00 -5.91 17.71
C PRO A 153 11.13 -6.07 16.70
N ASN A 154 11.81 -4.96 16.42
CA ASN A 154 12.98 -4.90 15.56
C ASN A 154 14.21 -4.46 16.38
N LEU A 155 15.42 -4.74 15.87
CA LEU A 155 16.69 -4.24 16.40
C LEU A 155 16.67 -2.72 16.58
N ASN A 156 16.11 -2.01 15.60
CA ASN A 156 15.85 -0.60 15.68
C ASN A 156 14.43 -0.37 16.23
N PRO A 157 14.27 0.21 17.43
CA PRO A 157 12.95 0.50 18.00
C PRO A 157 12.08 1.36 17.08
N ASP A 158 12.68 2.27 16.31
CA ASP A 158 11.98 3.14 15.36
C ASP A 158 11.42 2.35 14.16
N LEU A 159 11.94 1.15 13.92
CA LEU A 159 11.45 0.18 12.93
C LEU A 159 10.68 -0.96 13.60
N THR A 160 10.12 -0.74 14.79
CA THR A 160 9.19 -1.69 15.39
C THR A 160 7.89 -1.67 14.58
N ARG A 161 7.42 -2.83 14.17
CA ARG A 161 6.20 -2.92 13.38
C ARG A 161 5.00 -3.00 14.31
N HIS A 162 4.05 -2.09 14.12
CA HIS A 162 2.79 -2.06 14.85
C HIS A 162 1.63 -2.26 13.87
N GLY A 163 0.73 -3.18 14.18
CA GLY A 163 -0.39 -3.48 13.30
C GLY A 163 -1.69 -3.75 14.05
N GLU A 164 -2.80 -3.44 13.38
CA GLU A 164 -4.15 -3.81 13.81
C GLU A 164 -4.87 -4.52 12.67
N VAL A 165 -5.34 -5.74 12.93
CA VAL A 165 -6.16 -6.51 11.99
C VAL A 165 -7.57 -6.68 12.52
N ARG A 166 -8.53 -6.60 11.60
CA ARG A 166 -9.94 -6.91 11.84
C ARG A 166 -10.36 -8.01 10.88
N CYS A 167 -10.85 -9.11 11.41
CA CYS A 167 -11.34 -10.23 10.61
C CYS A 167 -12.82 -10.42 10.90
N GLU A 168 -13.64 -10.36 9.85
CA GLU A 168 -15.07 -10.62 9.97
C GLU A 168 -15.33 -12.11 10.21
N ALA A 169 -16.27 -12.38 11.10
CA ALA A 169 -16.86 -13.68 11.34
C ALA A 169 -18.36 -13.64 11.02
N GLY A 170 -18.86 -14.73 10.46
CA GLY A 170 -20.28 -14.94 10.21
C GLY A 170 -21.12 -14.90 11.49
N THR A 171 -22.43 -14.98 11.34
CA THR A 171 -23.37 -15.04 12.48
C THR A 171 -23.16 -16.29 13.34
N ASP A 172 -22.69 -17.37 12.71
CA ASP A 172 -22.25 -18.63 13.32
C ASP A 172 -20.89 -18.52 14.04
N GLY A 173 -20.21 -17.37 13.96
CA GLY A 173 -18.90 -17.15 14.55
C GLY A 173 -17.74 -17.77 13.75
N ALA A 174 -17.98 -18.23 12.53
CA ALA A 174 -16.94 -18.72 11.63
C ALA A 174 -16.23 -17.58 10.90
N LEU A 175 -14.90 -17.60 10.84
CA LEU A 175 -14.15 -16.58 10.08
C LEU A 175 -14.52 -16.61 8.59
N VAL A 176 -14.81 -15.45 8.01
CA VAL A 176 -15.15 -15.34 6.58
C VAL A 176 -13.92 -15.55 5.70
N LEU A 177 -12.78 -14.97 6.10
CA LEU A 177 -11.50 -15.05 5.42
C LEU A 177 -10.43 -15.58 6.38
N PRO A 178 -9.37 -16.24 5.88
CA PRO A 178 -8.31 -16.70 6.76
C PRO A 178 -7.53 -15.52 7.33
N LEU A 179 -7.17 -15.60 8.61
CA LEU A 179 -6.21 -14.69 9.22
C LEU A 179 -4.83 -15.34 9.16
N THR A 180 -3.89 -14.75 8.42
CA THR A 180 -2.50 -15.20 8.41
C THR A 180 -1.57 -14.04 8.66
N LEU A 181 -0.87 -14.07 9.79
CA LEU A 181 0.24 -13.20 10.09
C LEU A 181 1.50 -14.06 10.15
N HIS A 182 2.53 -13.70 9.39
CA HIS A 182 3.78 -14.43 9.38
C HIS A 182 4.94 -13.47 9.25
N PHE A 183 5.80 -13.48 10.26
CA PHE A 183 7.02 -12.70 10.32
C PHE A 183 8.17 -13.69 10.39
N ALA A 184 9.12 -13.59 9.47
CA ALA A 184 10.31 -14.43 9.48
C ALA A 184 11.52 -13.55 9.25
N VAL A 185 12.67 -13.94 9.83
CA VAL A 185 13.94 -13.24 9.61
C VAL A 185 14.30 -13.21 8.11
N ASP A 186 13.92 -14.28 7.41
CA ASP A 186 14.17 -14.48 5.98
C ASP A 186 13.11 -13.85 5.06
N SER A 187 12.05 -13.28 5.63
CA SER A 187 10.93 -12.69 4.89
C SER A 187 10.50 -11.39 5.58
N LEU A 188 11.33 -10.36 5.40
CA LEU A 188 11.04 -9.03 5.93
C LEU A 188 9.92 -8.35 5.13
N PRO A 189 9.04 -7.59 5.80
CA PRO A 189 7.99 -6.83 5.11
C PRO A 189 8.63 -5.81 4.18
N LYS A 190 8.16 -5.76 2.94
CA LYS A 190 8.66 -4.82 1.93
C LYS A 190 7.94 -3.47 1.96
N LEU A 191 6.77 -3.37 2.60
CA LEU A 191 6.04 -2.11 2.79
C LEU A 191 6.04 -1.68 4.26
N TRP A 192 6.45 -0.43 4.47
CA TRP A 192 6.41 0.29 5.74
C TRP A 192 5.48 1.47 5.63
N ILE A 193 4.52 1.55 6.56
CA ILE A 193 3.68 2.73 6.73
C ILE A 193 4.26 3.51 7.90
N ASN A 194 4.94 4.61 7.60
CA ASN A 194 5.61 5.43 8.60
C ASN A 194 4.59 6.27 9.38
N ARG A 195 3.60 6.80 8.67
CA ARG A 195 2.50 7.58 9.24
C ARG A 195 1.29 7.49 8.33
N ALA A 196 0.09 7.39 8.90
CA ALA A 196 -1.11 7.53 8.11
C ALA A 196 -2.21 8.24 8.90
N THR A 197 -2.84 9.22 8.28
CA THR A 197 -3.88 10.02 8.92
C THR A 197 -5.14 10.06 8.07
N TYR A 198 -6.29 9.93 8.72
CA TYR A 198 -7.61 9.98 8.11
C TYR A 198 -8.45 11.06 8.79
N GLY A 199 -8.94 12.04 8.02
CA GLY A 199 -9.75 13.14 8.56
C GLY A 199 -9.52 14.44 7.80
N HIS A 200 -9.64 15.58 8.48
CA HIS A 200 -9.48 16.89 7.85
C HIS A 200 -8.03 17.15 7.39
N ARG A 201 -7.85 17.61 6.14
CA ARG A 201 -6.55 17.72 5.45
C ARG A 201 -5.48 18.53 6.19
N HIS A 202 -5.86 19.64 6.80
CA HIS A 202 -4.90 20.59 7.40
C HIS A 202 -5.02 20.65 8.93
N SER A 203 -5.85 19.80 9.53
CA SER A 203 -5.99 19.80 10.98
C SER A 203 -4.97 18.85 11.60
N ILE A 204 -4.40 19.27 12.72
CA ILE A 204 -3.67 18.41 13.65
C ILE A 204 -4.45 18.23 14.95
N THR A 205 -5.69 18.74 15.00
CA THR A 205 -6.52 18.74 16.20
C THR A 205 -6.94 17.31 16.52
N PRO A 206 -6.62 16.80 17.73
CA PRO A 206 -7.08 15.49 18.17
C PRO A 206 -8.59 15.38 18.01
N GLY A 207 -9.01 14.35 17.27
CA GLY A 207 -10.42 14.10 17.01
C GLY A 207 -10.96 14.60 15.68
N LEU A 208 -10.33 15.55 14.97
CA LEU A 208 -10.68 15.85 13.56
C LEU A 208 -9.86 15.01 12.57
N VAL A 209 -8.84 14.33 13.09
CA VAL A 209 -7.95 13.43 12.36
C VAL A 209 -7.69 12.22 13.25
N PHE A 210 -7.77 11.03 12.66
CA PHE A 210 -7.42 9.77 13.28
C PHE A 210 -6.10 9.25 12.71
N ASP A 211 -5.25 8.70 13.57
CA ASP A 211 -4.11 7.90 13.15
C ASP A 211 -4.60 6.51 12.74
N VAL A 212 -4.29 6.13 11.51
CA VAL A 212 -4.71 4.87 10.90
C VAL A 212 -3.52 4.02 10.45
N ALA A 213 -2.30 4.36 10.89
CA ALA A 213 -1.07 3.67 10.49
C ALA A 213 -1.09 2.19 10.86
N GLU A 214 -1.46 1.85 12.11
CA GLU A 214 -1.56 0.44 12.55
C GLU A 214 -2.56 -0.36 11.71
N ARG A 215 -3.69 0.26 11.32
CA ARG A 215 -4.71 -0.41 10.49
C ARG A 215 -4.19 -0.68 9.08
N LEU A 216 -3.55 0.31 8.44
CA LEU A 216 -2.95 0.12 7.12
C LEU A 216 -1.80 -0.91 7.14
N THR A 217 -0.97 -0.88 8.19
CA THR A 217 0.08 -1.89 8.40
C THR A 217 -0.52 -3.28 8.59
N GLY A 218 -1.62 -3.40 9.34
CA GLY A 218 -2.34 -4.66 9.49
C GLY A 218 -2.87 -5.20 8.17
N LEU A 219 -3.48 -4.34 7.33
CA LEU A 219 -3.89 -4.72 5.98
C LEU A 219 -2.71 -5.16 5.10
N ALA A 220 -1.55 -4.50 5.23
CA ALA A 220 -0.34 -4.91 4.54
C ALA A 220 0.16 -6.28 5.01
N ASP A 221 0.09 -6.56 6.31
CA ASP A 221 0.57 -7.80 6.91
C ASP A 221 -0.32 -9.01 6.60
N LEU A 222 -1.63 -8.79 6.42
CA LEU A 222 -2.52 -9.81 5.86
C LEU A 222 -2.09 -10.25 4.45
N ASN A 223 -1.37 -9.37 3.74
CA ASN A 223 -0.75 -9.63 2.44
C ASN A 223 0.75 -9.99 2.56
N GLY A 224 1.20 -10.49 3.71
CA GLY A 224 2.60 -10.88 3.93
C GLY A 224 3.57 -9.71 4.14
N GLY A 225 3.06 -8.49 4.32
CA GLY A 225 3.86 -7.28 4.52
C GLY A 225 4.40 -6.67 3.23
N ASP A 226 3.97 -7.17 2.07
CA ASP A 226 4.49 -6.77 0.76
C ASP A 226 3.71 -5.62 0.13
N PHE A 227 2.39 -5.55 0.36
CA PHE A 227 1.54 -4.50 -0.21
C PHE A 227 0.26 -4.28 0.59
N VAL A 228 -0.30 -3.08 0.49
CA VAL A 228 -1.64 -2.73 0.96
C VAL A 228 -2.52 -2.36 -0.22
N SER A 229 -3.78 -2.79 -0.17
CA SER A 229 -4.80 -2.38 -1.13
C SER A 229 -6.09 -2.00 -0.42
N VAL A 230 -6.64 -0.83 -0.76
CA VAL A 230 -7.96 -0.38 -0.33
C VAL A 230 -8.73 0.03 -1.57
N ALA A 231 -9.79 -0.71 -1.89
CA ALA A 231 -10.63 -0.42 -3.05
C ALA A 231 -11.34 0.93 -2.89
N ALA A 232 -11.59 1.62 -4.01
CA ALA A 232 -12.37 2.86 -4.02
C ALA A 232 -13.79 2.67 -3.45
N THR A 233 -14.35 1.47 -3.53
CA THR A 233 -15.68 1.15 -3.02
C THR A 233 -15.72 0.88 -1.52
N THR A 234 -14.57 0.75 -0.86
CA THR A 234 -14.49 0.44 0.57
C THR A 234 -15.04 1.61 1.39
N ASP A 235 -15.97 1.30 2.30
CA ASP A 235 -16.46 2.26 3.29
C ASP A 235 -15.37 2.52 4.34
N LEU A 236 -14.81 3.73 4.30
CA LEU A 236 -13.73 4.14 5.19
C LEU A 236 -14.23 4.42 6.61
N THR A 237 -15.53 4.70 6.81
CA THR A 237 -16.09 4.85 8.15
C THR A 237 -16.10 3.52 8.88
N THR A 238 -16.44 2.43 8.18
CA THR A 238 -16.32 1.07 8.73
C THR A 238 -14.86 0.70 9.00
N LEU A 239 -13.93 1.12 8.13
CA LEU A 239 -12.51 0.75 8.24
C LEU A 239 -11.75 1.55 9.32
N PHE A 240 -11.97 2.86 9.40
CA PHE A 240 -11.19 3.80 10.22
C PHE A 240 -12.01 4.57 11.26
N GLY A 241 -13.34 4.53 11.22
CA GLY A 241 -14.25 5.35 12.04
C GLY A 241 -14.64 6.67 11.35
N GLU A 242 -15.36 7.54 12.06
CA GLU A 242 -15.77 8.87 11.55
C GLU A 242 -15.12 10.00 12.37
N PRO A 243 -14.05 10.65 11.88
CA PRO A 243 -13.36 11.72 12.61
C PRO A 243 -14.14 13.03 12.59
N CYS A 244 -14.75 13.39 11.46
CA CYS A 244 -15.45 14.66 11.30
C CYS A 244 -16.62 14.51 10.33
N ASP A 245 -17.82 14.61 10.90
CA ASP A 245 -19.06 14.59 10.14
C ASP A 245 -19.20 15.86 9.30
N ALA A 246 -19.79 15.71 8.11
CA ALA A 246 -20.05 16.77 7.13
C ALA A 246 -18.82 17.61 6.66
N ILE A 247 -17.59 17.19 6.98
CA ILE A 247 -16.37 17.86 6.54
C ILE A 247 -15.64 16.99 5.51
N ALA A 248 -15.09 17.61 4.47
CA ALA A 248 -14.27 16.93 3.48
C ALA A 248 -13.04 16.29 4.13
N LYS A 249 -12.89 14.99 3.93
CA LYS A 249 -11.81 14.19 4.51
C LYS A 249 -10.72 13.88 3.47
N THR A 250 -9.55 13.55 3.98
CA THR A 250 -8.42 13.04 3.22
C THR A 250 -7.79 11.86 3.96
N LEU A 251 -7.26 10.91 3.20
CA LEU A 251 -6.34 9.90 3.70
C LEU A 251 -4.93 10.30 3.27
N SER A 252 -4.06 10.63 4.22
CA SER A 252 -2.64 10.88 3.98
C SER A 252 -1.85 9.67 4.45
N VAL A 253 -0.95 9.16 3.61
CA VAL A 253 -0.12 8.00 3.91
C VAL A 253 1.33 8.32 3.58
N GLU A 254 2.16 8.40 4.60
CA GLU A 254 3.61 8.41 4.50
C GLU A 254 4.11 6.97 4.54
N TYR A 255 4.79 6.54 3.49
CA TYR A 255 5.19 5.15 3.31
C TYR A 255 6.62 5.04 2.79
N GLU A 256 7.19 3.85 2.99
CA GLU A 256 8.43 3.40 2.40
C GLU A 256 8.24 1.97 1.86
N ILE A 257 8.61 1.76 0.62
CA ILE A 257 8.66 0.48 -0.05
C ILE A 257 10.14 0.12 -0.21
N ILE A 258 10.54 -0.97 0.42
CA ILE A 258 11.91 -1.45 0.39
C ILE A 258 12.23 -1.99 -1.01
N GLY A 259 13.34 -1.54 -1.57
CA GLY A 259 13.87 -2.07 -2.82
C GLY A 259 14.33 -3.52 -2.66
N ARG A 260 14.27 -4.29 -3.74
CA ARG A 260 14.71 -5.69 -3.75
C ARG A 260 15.90 -5.88 -4.66
N SER A 261 16.74 -6.87 -4.37
CA SER A 261 17.79 -7.30 -5.29
C SER A 261 17.69 -8.80 -5.49
N GLY A 262 18.09 -9.27 -6.67
CA GLY A 262 17.96 -10.66 -7.02
C GLY A 262 18.93 -11.06 -8.13
N GLN A 263 18.94 -12.36 -8.40
CA GLN A 263 19.66 -12.95 -9.51
C GLN A 263 18.68 -13.79 -10.32
N ALA A 264 18.47 -13.39 -11.58
CA ALA A 264 17.82 -14.24 -12.56
C ALA A 264 18.87 -15.06 -13.29
N ARG A 265 18.63 -16.35 -13.49
CA ARG A 265 19.57 -17.21 -14.20
C ARG A 265 18.81 -18.20 -15.05
N GLN A 266 19.18 -18.28 -16.33
CA GLN A 266 18.58 -19.24 -17.22
C GLN A 266 19.59 -19.80 -18.21
N TYR A 267 19.46 -21.09 -18.50
CA TYR A 267 20.28 -21.77 -19.50
C TYR A 267 19.84 -21.42 -20.92
N GLU A 268 20.82 -21.44 -21.80
CA GLU A 268 20.68 -21.28 -23.24
C GLU A 268 20.70 -22.66 -23.94
N LEU A 269 19.93 -22.75 -25.02
CA LEU A 269 19.86 -23.86 -25.97
C LEU A 269 19.74 -23.27 -27.38
N ASP A 270 20.69 -23.60 -28.26
CA ASP A 270 20.72 -23.20 -29.67
C ASP A 270 20.56 -21.68 -29.91
N GLY A 271 21.28 -20.88 -29.13
CA GLY A 271 21.26 -19.42 -29.15
C GLY A 271 20.15 -18.80 -28.30
N HIS A 272 19.22 -19.58 -27.77
CA HIS A 272 17.99 -19.07 -27.18
C HIS A 272 17.84 -19.48 -25.71
N LEU A 273 17.13 -18.69 -24.89
CA LEU A 273 16.86 -19.11 -23.52
C LEU A 273 15.85 -20.27 -23.48
N VAL A 274 16.11 -21.27 -22.63
CA VAL A 274 15.18 -22.38 -22.36
C VAL A 274 13.86 -21.86 -21.75
N GLN A 275 13.93 -20.81 -20.91
CA GLN A 275 12.78 -20.08 -20.39
C GLN A 275 13.00 -18.57 -20.50
N ALA A 276 11.94 -17.78 -20.57
CA ALA A 276 12.13 -16.33 -20.60
C ALA A 276 12.59 -15.86 -19.21
N ILE A 277 13.53 -14.91 -19.17
CA ILE A 277 13.80 -14.15 -17.93
C ILE A 277 12.84 -12.98 -17.93
N VAL A 278 12.01 -12.91 -16.89
CA VAL A 278 10.97 -11.90 -16.73
C VAL A 278 11.09 -11.30 -15.34
N ILE A 279 11.52 -10.04 -15.25
CA ILE A 279 11.58 -9.29 -14.00
C ILE A 279 10.48 -8.24 -14.06
N GLN A 280 9.34 -8.56 -13.44
CA GLN A 280 8.07 -7.82 -13.55
C GLN A 280 7.58 -7.25 -12.23
N ASN A 281 8.05 -7.77 -11.09
CA ASN A 281 7.54 -7.36 -9.80
C ASN A 281 8.19 -6.03 -9.35
N LEU A 282 7.75 -4.95 -9.98
CA LEU A 282 8.05 -3.57 -9.59
C LEU A 282 7.00 -3.11 -8.57
N PRO A 283 7.39 -2.29 -7.59
CA PRO A 283 6.43 -1.75 -6.65
C PRO A 283 5.45 -0.84 -7.37
N VAL A 284 4.21 -0.89 -6.91
CA VAL A 284 3.09 -0.07 -7.36
C VAL A 284 2.80 0.93 -6.28
N VAL A 285 2.56 2.15 -6.71
CA VAL A 285 2.06 3.20 -5.85
C VAL A 285 0.94 3.89 -6.59
N GLY A 286 -0.27 3.85 -6.01
CA GLY A 286 -1.49 4.25 -6.69
C GLY A 286 -2.54 4.81 -5.74
N PRO A 287 -3.50 5.58 -6.27
CA PRO A 287 -3.74 5.80 -7.69
C PRO A 287 -2.75 6.82 -8.30
N GLY A 288 -2.26 6.55 -9.51
CA GLY A 288 -1.42 7.47 -10.29
C GLY A 288 -2.25 8.42 -11.16
N VAL A 289 -3.44 7.98 -11.59
CA VAL A 289 -4.43 8.78 -12.32
C VAL A 289 -5.71 8.84 -11.49
N LEU A 290 -6.14 10.06 -11.19
CA LEU A 290 -7.39 10.35 -10.50
C LEU A 290 -8.32 11.15 -11.42
N ILE A 291 -9.53 10.66 -11.66
CA ILE A 291 -10.58 11.39 -12.35
C ILE A 291 -11.29 12.27 -11.33
N GLU A 292 -11.05 13.58 -11.40
CA GLU A 292 -11.71 14.55 -10.51
C GLU A 292 -13.14 14.80 -10.96
N ARG A 293 -13.35 14.88 -12.28
CA ARG A 293 -14.66 15.07 -12.87
C ARG A 293 -14.70 14.49 -14.28
N ALA A 294 -15.82 13.88 -14.65
CA ALA A 294 -16.07 13.52 -16.04
C ALA A 294 -17.56 13.59 -16.37
N GLU A 295 -17.85 14.16 -17.53
CA GLU A 295 -19.20 14.45 -18.00
C GLU A 295 -19.34 13.96 -19.43
N TYR A 296 -20.39 13.18 -19.70
CA TYR A 296 -20.68 12.61 -21.01
C TYR A 296 -21.97 13.21 -21.56
N GLY A 297 -21.92 13.93 -22.68
CA GLY A 297 -23.07 14.62 -23.27
C GLY A 297 -22.78 16.08 -23.61
N TRP A 298 -23.80 16.92 -23.49
CA TRP A 298 -23.70 18.37 -23.64
C TRP A 298 -23.87 19.05 -22.28
N LEU A 299 -22.84 19.79 -21.86
CA LEU A 299 -23.00 20.68 -20.70
C LEU A 299 -23.98 21.80 -21.05
N PRO A 300 -24.79 22.30 -20.10
CA PRO A 300 -25.83 23.30 -20.39
C PRO A 300 -25.33 24.53 -21.15
N LYS A 301 -24.17 25.07 -20.75
CA LYS A 301 -23.54 26.22 -21.40
C LYS A 301 -23.13 25.93 -22.85
N ASP A 302 -22.64 24.73 -23.11
CA ASP A 302 -22.21 24.32 -24.45
C ASP A 302 -23.42 24.06 -25.35
N LEU A 303 -24.49 23.51 -24.79
CA LEU A 303 -25.76 23.30 -25.48
C LEU A 303 -26.38 24.63 -25.91
N ASP A 304 -26.38 25.63 -25.03
CA ASP A 304 -26.86 26.99 -25.33
C ASP A 304 -26.05 27.65 -26.45
N MET A 305 -24.72 27.55 -26.40
CA MET A 305 -23.85 28.02 -27.48
C MET A 305 -24.16 27.30 -28.80
N LYS A 306 -24.36 25.99 -28.77
CA LYS A 306 -24.67 25.21 -29.98
C LYS A 306 -26.02 25.56 -30.57
N LEU A 307 -27.04 25.75 -29.73
CA LEU A 307 -28.36 26.21 -30.16
C LEU A 307 -28.27 27.58 -30.83
N THR A 308 -27.47 28.49 -30.30
CA THR A 308 -27.25 29.81 -30.91
C THR A 308 -26.60 29.70 -32.30
N GLU A 309 -25.58 28.83 -32.43
CA GLU A 309 -24.94 28.52 -33.72
C GLU A 309 -25.92 27.93 -34.74
N VAL A 310 -26.73 26.95 -34.32
CA VAL A 310 -27.71 26.28 -35.18
C VAL A 310 -28.86 27.24 -35.56
N HIS A 311 -29.31 28.09 -34.64
CA HIS A 311 -30.27 29.17 -34.93
C HIS A 311 -29.75 30.15 -35.98
N ALA A 312 -28.49 30.56 -35.87
CA ALA A 312 -27.85 31.44 -36.85
C ALA A 312 -27.76 30.76 -38.22
N LYS A 313 -27.38 29.47 -38.26
CA LYS A 313 -27.31 28.68 -39.49
C LYS A 313 -28.69 28.44 -40.13
N ALA A 314 -29.72 28.18 -39.34
CA ALA A 314 -31.10 28.01 -39.82
C ALA A 314 -31.70 29.32 -40.36
N LYS A 315 -31.21 30.49 -39.92
CA LYS A 315 -31.58 31.79 -40.52
C LYS A 315 -30.88 32.04 -41.86
N LEU A 316 -29.72 31.41 -42.08
CA LEU A 316 -28.91 31.55 -43.28
C LEU A 316 -29.16 30.44 -44.32
N SER A 317 -29.78 29.33 -43.93
CA SER A 317 -30.04 28.15 -44.76
C SER A 317 -31.44 27.58 -44.50
N THR A 318 -32.13 27.07 -45.52
CA THR A 318 -33.52 26.57 -45.44
C THR A 318 -33.68 25.19 -44.76
N CYS A 319 -32.63 24.66 -44.12
CA CYS A 319 -32.64 23.32 -43.52
C CYS A 319 -33.05 23.39 -42.03
N SER A 320 -34.32 23.07 -41.70
CA SER A 320 -34.87 23.20 -40.34
C SER A 320 -34.76 21.96 -39.45
N ASP A 321 -34.41 20.80 -40.01
CA ASP A 321 -34.53 19.53 -39.30
C ASP A 321 -33.54 19.37 -38.15
N ASP A 322 -32.33 19.91 -38.27
CA ASP A 322 -31.34 19.87 -37.20
C ASP A 322 -31.76 20.72 -36.00
N LEU A 323 -32.39 21.88 -36.24
CA LEU A 323 -32.82 22.78 -35.17
C LEU A 323 -33.84 22.13 -34.22
N SER A 324 -34.79 21.38 -34.79
CA SER A 324 -35.83 20.68 -34.03
C SER A 324 -35.24 19.64 -33.06
N LYS A 325 -34.19 18.91 -33.48
CA LYS A 325 -33.51 17.90 -32.67
C LYS A 325 -32.80 18.51 -31.46
N TRP A 326 -32.10 19.63 -31.64
CA TRP A 326 -31.40 20.33 -30.55
C TRP A 326 -32.37 20.98 -29.56
N GLN A 327 -33.50 21.53 -30.04
CA GLN A 327 -34.55 22.07 -29.17
C GLN A 327 -35.25 20.97 -28.36
N ALA A 328 -35.52 19.82 -28.98
CA ALA A 328 -36.07 18.66 -28.28
C ALA A 328 -35.14 18.17 -27.16
N LEU A 329 -33.83 18.14 -27.39
CA LEU A 329 -32.85 17.77 -26.36
C LEU A 329 -32.86 18.73 -25.17
N ARG A 330 -32.95 20.05 -25.40
CA ARG A 330 -33.04 21.05 -24.31
C ARG A 330 -34.32 20.93 -23.49
N ASN A 331 -35.43 20.62 -24.16
CA ASN A 331 -36.76 20.58 -23.56
C ASN A 331 -37.10 19.21 -22.96
N ALA A 332 -36.22 18.21 -23.11
CA ALA A 332 -36.39 16.88 -22.54
C ALA A 332 -36.28 16.94 -21.01
N ASN A 333 -37.43 17.11 -20.34
CA ASN A 333 -37.52 17.12 -18.87
C ASN A 333 -37.21 15.76 -18.22
N SER A 334 -37.13 14.68 -19.00
CA SER A 334 -37.03 13.29 -18.52
C SER A 334 -35.61 12.71 -18.52
N SER A 335 -34.62 13.36 -19.12
CA SER A 335 -33.23 12.89 -19.10
C SER A 335 -32.23 14.05 -19.18
N PRO A 336 -31.20 14.06 -18.33
CA PRO A 336 -30.19 15.11 -18.38
C PRO A 336 -29.41 14.99 -19.70
N CYS A 337 -29.18 16.13 -20.37
CA CYS A 337 -28.40 16.20 -21.61
C CYS A 337 -26.91 15.84 -21.43
N HIS A 338 -26.49 15.54 -20.19
CA HIS A 338 -25.21 14.94 -19.87
C HIS A 338 -25.35 13.98 -18.69
N LEU A 339 -24.39 13.05 -18.55
CA LEU A 339 -24.28 12.11 -17.45
C LEU A 339 -22.92 12.26 -16.75
N PRO A 340 -22.88 12.28 -15.41
CA PRO A 340 -21.62 12.23 -14.69
C PRO A 340 -21.05 10.80 -14.78
N VAL A 341 -19.87 10.67 -15.37
CA VAL A 341 -19.23 9.36 -15.65
C VAL A 341 -17.90 9.16 -14.93
N ALA A 342 -17.54 10.07 -14.02
CA ALA A 342 -16.28 10.05 -13.29
C ALA A 342 -16.03 8.72 -12.56
N ALA A 343 -17.04 8.21 -11.83
CA ALA A 343 -16.93 6.97 -11.08
C ALA A 343 -16.73 5.73 -11.99
N VAL A 344 -17.37 5.72 -13.17
CA VAL A 344 -17.24 4.62 -14.14
C VAL A 344 -15.83 4.61 -14.73
N LEU A 345 -15.33 5.78 -15.13
CA LEU A 345 -13.97 5.92 -15.64
C LEU A 345 -12.93 5.57 -14.57
N GLN A 346 -13.10 6.06 -13.33
CA GLN A 346 -12.18 5.72 -12.23
C GLN A 346 -12.19 4.22 -11.92
N ALA A 347 -13.37 3.59 -11.85
CA ALA A 347 -13.48 2.15 -11.62
C ALA A 347 -12.78 1.33 -12.72
N ARG A 348 -12.71 1.86 -13.94
CA ARG A 348 -11.93 1.23 -15.03
C ARG A 348 -10.43 1.36 -14.81
N ILE A 349 -9.95 2.54 -14.40
CA ILE A 349 -8.53 2.77 -14.07
C ILE A 349 -8.10 1.86 -12.90
N ASP A 350 -8.94 1.74 -11.88
CA ASP A 350 -8.68 0.90 -10.70
C ASP A 350 -8.62 -0.60 -11.05
N LYS A 351 -9.25 -1.02 -12.16
CA LYS A 351 -9.24 -2.41 -12.69
C LYS A 351 -8.15 -2.67 -13.72
N ALA A 352 -7.34 -1.67 -14.08
CA ALA A 352 -6.24 -1.89 -15.02
C ALA A 352 -5.22 -2.90 -14.47
N GLN A 353 -4.39 -3.48 -15.34
CA GLN A 353 -3.34 -4.43 -14.95
C GLN A 353 -2.39 -3.87 -13.88
N VAL A 354 -2.17 -2.55 -13.91
CA VAL A 354 -1.60 -1.83 -12.77
C VAL A 354 -2.68 -0.86 -12.27
N PRO A 355 -3.33 -1.18 -11.13
CA PRO A 355 -4.43 -0.36 -10.61
C PRO A 355 -4.05 1.10 -10.49
N GLY A 356 -4.93 1.99 -10.98
CA GLY A 356 -4.71 3.43 -10.86
C GLY A 356 -3.70 4.01 -11.86
N SER A 357 -3.17 3.24 -12.82
CA SER A 357 -2.02 3.71 -13.63
C SER A 357 -2.37 4.36 -14.98
N GLU A 358 -3.47 3.95 -15.61
CA GLU A 358 -3.85 4.46 -16.93
C GLU A 358 -5.36 4.38 -17.21
N LEU A 359 -5.82 5.30 -18.05
CA LEU A 359 -7.12 5.29 -18.71
C LEU A 359 -6.92 5.29 -20.22
N ASN A 360 -7.32 4.20 -20.88
CA ASN A 360 -7.31 4.07 -22.33
C ASN A 360 -8.74 3.91 -22.84
N ILE A 361 -9.14 4.75 -23.80
CA ILE A 361 -10.41 4.63 -24.52
C ILE A 361 -10.12 4.67 -26.01
N GLY A 362 -10.43 3.56 -26.68
CA GLY A 362 -10.26 3.39 -28.12
C GLY A 362 -11.36 4.07 -28.94
N THR A 363 -11.17 4.08 -30.26
CA THR A 363 -12.17 4.58 -31.21
C THR A 363 -13.23 3.53 -31.55
N ASP A 364 -12.93 2.27 -31.27
CA ASP A 364 -13.79 1.08 -31.45
C ASP A 364 -14.72 0.82 -30.26
N GLU A 365 -14.55 1.57 -29.18
CA GLU A 365 -15.32 1.38 -27.95
C GLU A 365 -16.60 2.23 -27.95
N ASN A 366 -17.74 1.58 -27.74
CA ASN A 366 -19.04 2.24 -27.71
C ASN A 366 -19.34 2.82 -26.31
N LEU A 367 -19.22 4.14 -26.17
CA LEU A 367 -19.47 4.85 -24.92
C LEU A 367 -20.96 4.91 -24.54
N ASN A 368 -21.88 4.81 -25.50
CA ASN A 368 -23.32 4.74 -25.20
C ASN A 368 -23.65 3.45 -24.45
N ALA A 369 -23.00 2.34 -24.82
CA ALA A 369 -23.17 1.06 -24.13
C ALA A 369 -22.59 1.11 -22.70
N LEU A 370 -21.55 1.93 -22.46
CA LEU A 370 -20.88 2.03 -21.17
C LEU A 370 -21.55 3.00 -20.20
N PHE A 371 -22.02 4.15 -20.71
CA PHE A 371 -22.54 5.24 -19.88
C PHE A 371 -24.05 5.45 -20.00
N GLY A 372 -24.68 4.89 -21.04
CA GLY A 372 -26.01 5.29 -21.51
C GLY A 372 -25.94 6.38 -22.58
N ASP A 373 -27.08 6.64 -23.23
CA ASP A 373 -27.20 7.64 -24.30
C ASP A 373 -27.98 8.89 -23.80
N PRO A 374 -27.28 9.96 -23.37
CA PRO A 374 -27.94 11.19 -22.93
C PRO A 374 -28.46 12.07 -24.08
N CYS A 375 -28.06 11.81 -25.33
CA CYS A 375 -28.39 12.66 -26.47
C CYS A 375 -28.67 11.82 -27.73
N PRO A 376 -29.76 11.03 -27.77
CA PRO A 376 -30.00 10.08 -28.86
C PRO A 376 -29.95 10.72 -30.24
N GLY A 377 -29.16 10.13 -31.15
CA GLY A 377 -29.01 10.61 -32.53
C GLY A 377 -28.19 11.89 -32.70
N LEU A 378 -27.61 12.44 -31.61
CA LEU A 378 -26.75 13.62 -31.65
C LEU A 378 -25.32 13.28 -31.21
N SER A 379 -24.35 13.93 -31.86
CA SER A 379 -22.96 13.91 -31.41
C SER A 379 -22.84 14.60 -30.06
N ARG A 380 -21.79 14.29 -29.31
CA ARG A 380 -21.64 14.68 -27.91
C ARG A 380 -20.17 14.86 -27.53
N PHE A 381 -19.96 15.27 -26.30
CA PHE A 381 -18.61 15.40 -25.74
C PHE A 381 -18.41 14.45 -24.57
N LEU A 382 -17.19 13.93 -24.47
CA LEU A 382 -16.66 13.44 -23.21
C LEU A 382 -15.69 14.49 -22.68
N VAL A 383 -16.06 15.13 -21.57
CA VAL A 383 -15.21 16.08 -20.86
C VAL A 383 -14.61 15.37 -19.66
N VAL A 384 -13.29 15.32 -19.56
CA VAL A 384 -12.57 14.66 -18.46
C VAL A 384 -11.61 15.65 -17.82
N GLU A 385 -11.77 15.90 -16.53
CA GLU A 385 -10.83 16.61 -15.68
C GLU A 385 -10.16 15.58 -14.77
N TYR A 386 -8.83 15.52 -14.82
CA TYR A 386 -8.05 14.53 -14.12
C TYR A 386 -6.83 15.16 -13.45
N SER A 387 -6.36 14.50 -12.41
CA SER A 387 -5.13 14.80 -11.70
C SER A 387 -4.21 13.59 -11.77
N LEU A 388 -2.96 13.82 -12.19
CA LEU A 388 -1.89 12.84 -12.01
C LEU A 388 -1.35 13.03 -10.60
N LEU A 389 -1.57 12.05 -9.73
CA LEU A 389 -1.09 12.13 -8.35
C LEU A 389 0.38 11.77 -8.32
N GLY A 390 1.15 12.62 -7.65
CA GLY A 390 2.58 12.50 -7.54
C GLY A 390 3.07 12.77 -6.13
N TYR A 391 4.12 12.07 -5.76
CA TYR A 391 4.63 12.03 -4.38
C TYR A 391 5.25 13.37 -3.98
N GLY A 392 4.74 13.99 -2.91
CA GLY A 392 5.36 15.14 -2.24
C GLY A 392 4.57 16.47 -2.27
N GLU A 393 4.71 17.25 -1.20
CA GLU A 393 4.10 18.59 -1.02
C GLU A 393 4.96 19.74 -1.57
N THR A 394 6.17 19.46 -2.05
CA THR A 394 7.17 20.47 -2.43
C THR A 394 7.29 20.58 -3.95
N GLY A 395 6.77 21.67 -4.52
CA GLY A 395 6.91 22.02 -5.94
C GLY A 395 8.32 22.49 -6.34
N SER A 396 9.36 21.80 -5.86
CA SER A 396 10.77 22.14 -6.05
C SER A 396 11.47 21.01 -6.80
N ASP A 397 11.90 21.28 -8.04
CA ASP A 397 12.65 20.36 -8.91
C ASP A 397 13.99 19.88 -8.30
N ASP A 398 14.50 20.56 -7.26
CA ASP A 398 15.81 20.30 -6.66
C ASP A 398 15.84 19.17 -5.60
N GLU A 399 14.69 18.63 -5.15
CA GLU A 399 14.65 17.59 -4.10
C GLU A 399 14.93 16.16 -4.58
N ILE A 400 15.28 15.98 -5.86
CA ILE A 400 15.69 14.70 -6.44
C ILE A 400 16.94 14.11 -5.72
N ILE A 401 17.67 14.89 -4.93
CA ILE A 401 18.97 14.49 -4.38
C ILE A 401 19.14 14.95 -2.90
N LYS A 402 19.43 13.97 -2.01
CA LYS A 402 20.01 14.09 -0.65
C LYS A 402 19.10 14.40 0.54
N LYS A 403 18.49 13.34 1.11
CA LYS A 403 18.54 13.11 2.56
C LYS A 403 18.95 11.67 2.85
N GLY A 404 20.24 11.47 3.16
CA GLY A 404 20.86 10.30 3.78
C GLY A 404 20.55 8.92 3.19
N GLY A 405 21.38 8.41 2.27
CA GLY A 405 21.47 6.96 2.01
C GLY A 405 21.18 6.45 0.58
N GLY A 406 21.00 7.31 -0.42
CA GLY A 406 21.12 6.91 -1.83
C GLY A 406 19.93 6.18 -2.48
N GLN A 407 18.71 6.34 -1.97
CA GLN A 407 17.49 5.90 -2.68
C GLN A 407 16.92 7.07 -3.48
N SER A 408 16.71 6.88 -4.79
CA SER A 408 16.02 7.84 -5.65
C SER A 408 14.56 7.98 -5.20
N ARG A 409 14.19 9.15 -4.70
CA ARG A 409 12.79 9.49 -4.42
C ARG A 409 12.19 9.94 -5.75
N ASN A 410 11.34 9.10 -6.35
CA ASN A 410 10.70 9.45 -7.61
C ASN A 410 9.51 10.38 -7.33
N PHE A 411 9.68 11.66 -7.63
CA PHE A 411 8.64 12.68 -7.56
C PHE A 411 7.88 12.69 -8.87
N CYS A 412 6.54 12.67 -8.81
CA CYS A 412 5.74 13.14 -9.94
C CYS A 412 5.17 14.50 -9.55
N MET A 413 5.27 15.47 -10.44
CA MET A 413 4.58 16.74 -10.30
C MET A 413 3.07 16.47 -10.38
N CYS A 414 2.27 17.03 -9.46
CA CYS A 414 0.83 17.08 -9.62
C CYS A 414 0.49 17.83 -10.93
N LYS A 415 0.33 17.10 -12.03
CA LYS A 415 -0.09 17.65 -13.32
C LYS A 415 -1.52 17.22 -13.54
N GLY A 416 -2.43 18.19 -13.48
CA GLY A 416 -3.81 18.00 -13.90
C GLY A 416 -3.98 18.32 -15.38
N GLY A 417 -5.02 17.76 -15.98
CA GLY A 417 -5.40 18.07 -17.35
C GLY A 417 -6.91 18.10 -17.50
N LYS A 418 -7.36 18.87 -18.49
CA LYS A 418 -8.74 18.88 -18.95
C LYS A 418 -8.77 18.48 -20.41
N LEU A 419 -9.47 17.39 -20.69
CA LEU A 419 -9.70 16.90 -22.05
C LEU A 419 -11.15 17.14 -22.42
N ARG A 420 -11.35 17.55 -23.67
CA ARG A 420 -12.67 17.66 -24.30
C ARG A 420 -12.63 16.88 -25.60
N LEU A 421 -13.31 15.74 -25.62
CA LEU A 421 -13.23 14.77 -26.70
C LEU A 421 -14.55 14.71 -27.44
N HIS A 422 -14.49 14.69 -28.77
CA HIS A 422 -15.66 14.55 -29.61
C HIS A 422 -16.06 13.08 -29.72
N VAL A 423 -17.35 12.82 -29.52
CA VAL A 423 -17.96 11.50 -29.60
C VAL A 423 -19.07 11.56 -30.66
N THR A 424 -19.10 10.58 -31.55
CA THR A 424 -20.12 10.46 -32.60
C THR A 424 -21.51 10.21 -32.01
N ALA A 425 -22.56 10.35 -32.81
CA ALA A 425 -23.92 10.06 -32.36
C ALA A 425 -24.10 8.58 -31.94
N GLU A 426 -23.33 7.69 -32.55
CA GLU A 426 -23.32 6.25 -32.27
C GLU A 426 -22.55 5.87 -30.99
N GLY A 427 -21.84 6.84 -30.39
CA GLY A 427 -21.13 6.66 -29.12
C GLY A 427 -19.63 6.40 -29.24
N PHE A 428 -19.00 6.58 -30.40
CA PHE A 428 -17.58 6.30 -30.61
C PHE A 428 -16.71 7.57 -30.55
N LEU A 429 -15.51 7.47 -29.98
CA LEU A 429 -14.55 8.58 -30.00
C LEU A 429 -14.02 8.83 -31.41
N VAL A 430 -13.89 10.11 -31.78
CA VAL A 430 -13.28 10.50 -33.07
C VAL A 430 -11.76 10.26 -33.07
N LYS A 431 -11.12 10.40 -31.90
CA LYS A 431 -9.69 10.14 -31.70
C LYS A 431 -9.52 9.36 -30.40
N PRO A 432 -8.60 8.37 -30.36
CA PRO A 432 -8.34 7.63 -29.13
C PRO A 432 -7.79 8.58 -28.06
N MET A 433 -8.04 8.25 -26.80
CA MET A 433 -7.46 8.96 -25.65
C MET A 433 -6.68 7.98 -24.76
N SER A 434 -5.57 8.48 -24.22
CA SER A 434 -4.75 7.79 -23.23
C SER A 434 -4.34 8.80 -22.17
N ILE A 435 -4.67 8.54 -20.91
CA ILE A 435 -4.13 9.24 -19.75
C ILE A 435 -3.31 8.21 -18.98
N SER A 436 -2.04 8.51 -18.73
CA SER A 436 -1.15 7.64 -17.97
C SER A 436 -0.31 8.48 -17.03
N SER A 437 -0.11 8.01 -15.80
CA SER A 437 0.89 8.62 -14.91
C SER A 437 2.28 8.45 -15.52
N GLN A 438 3.03 9.55 -15.73
CA GLN A 438 4.40 9.47 -16.24
C GLN A 438 5.31 8.79 -15.20
N GLU A 439 5.96 7.69 -15.63
CA GLU A 439 7.15 7.02 -15.07
C GLU A 439 7.45 7.24 -13.57
N VAL A 440 6.57 6.75 -12.68
CA VAL A 440 6.85 6.71 -11.24
C VAL A 440 7.24 5.32 -10.75
N PHE A 441 7.89 4.54 -11.61
CA PHE A 441 8.41 3.24 -11.21
C PHE A 441 9.88 3.38 -10.81
N PRO A 442 10.32 2.72 -9.73
CA PRO A 442 11.72 2.74 -9.39
C PRO A 442 12.50 2.05 -10.50
N SER A 443 13.65 2.61 -10.82
CA SER A 443 14.49 2.07 -11.88
C SER A 443 14.88 0.63 -11.54
N LEU A 444 14.62 -0.29 -12.49
CA LEU A 444 15.26 -1.58 -12.49
C LEU A 444 16.71 -1.38 -12.96
N ILE A 445 17.65 -1.54 -12.05
CA ILE A 445 19.07 -1.44 -12.32
C ILE A 445 19.64 -2.83 -12.54
N VAL A 446 20.21 -3.04 -13.73
CA VAL A 446 21.03 -4.22 -14.01
C VAL A 446 22.41 -3.95 -13.42
N SER A 447 22.68 -4.53 -12.25
CA SER A 447 23.97 -4.33 -11.56
C SER A 447 25.11 -5.02 -12.29
N ARG A 448 24.89 -6.26 -12.75
CA ARG A 448 25.81 -7.05 -13.57
C ARG A 448 25.05 -8.10 -14.36
N ALA A 449 25.42 -8.35 -15.61
CA ALA A 449 24.92 -9.46 -16.38
C ALA A 449 26.05 -10.21 -17.09
N TYR A 450 25.97 -11.54 -17.10
CA TYR A 450 26.98 -12.42 -17.68
C TYR A 450 26.34 -13.43 -18.60
N PHE A 451 26.93 -13.63 -19.77
CA PHE A 451 26.55 -14.70 -20.70
C PHE A 451 27.74 -15.59 -20.98
N GLY A 452 27.59 -16.91 -20.84
CA GLY A 452 28.65 -17.86 -21.19
C GLY A 452 28.65 -19.11 -20.33
N HIS A 453 29.85 -19.64 -20.05
CA HIS A 453 30.00 -20.90 -19.33
C HIS A 453 29.38 -20.84 -17.92
N PRO A 454 28.56 -21.82 -17.50
CA PRO A 454 27.80 -21.75 -16.25
C PRO A 454 28.64 -21.74 -14.97
N THR A 455 29.90 -22.17 -15.04
CA THR A 455 30.81 -22.29 -13.89
C THR A 455 32.19 -21.68 -14.10
N ASN A 456 32.54 -21.26 -15.32
CA ASN A 456 33.90 -20.80 -15.64
C ASN A 456 33.86 -19.33 -16.07
N VAL A 457 34.22 -18.46 -15.14
CA VAL A 457 34.17 -16.99 -15.29
C VAL A 457 35.10 -16.48 -16.41
N LEU A 458 36.16 -17.22 -16.75
CA LEU A 458 37.05 -16.84 -17.86
C LEU A 458 36.42 -17.10 -19.23
N LYS A 459 35.31 -17.86 -19.28
CA LYS A 459 34.56 -18.19 -20.50
C LYS A 459 33.16 -17.57 -20.49
N THR A 460 33.06 -16.37 -19.91
CA THR A 460 31.84 -15.56 -19.89
C THR A 460 32.13 -14.17 -20.43
N PHE A 461 31.20 -13.62 -21.20
CA PHE A 461 31.17 -12.21 -21.56
C PHE A 461 30.36 -11.42 -20.54
N ASP A 462 30.84 -10.22 -20.25
CA ASP A 462 30.06 -9.21 -19.53
C ASP A 462 29.08 -8.59 -20.53
N VAL A 463 27.79 -8.74 -20.25
CA VAL A 463 26.68 -8.26 -21.09
C VAL A 463 25.82 -7.26 -20.32
N THR A 464 26.39 -6.63 -19.27
CA THR A 464 25.69 -5.71 -18.39
C THR A 464 25.09 -4.54 -19.15
N GLU A 465 25.85 -3.89 -20.03
CA GLU A 465 25.38 -2.73 -20.79
C GLU A 465 24.26 -3.09 -21.80
N PRO A 466 24.40 -4.11 -22.66
CA PRO A 466 23.30 -4.55 -23.53
C PRO A 466 22.02 -4.92 -22.78
N VAL A 467 22.13 -5.66 -21.67
CA VAL A 467 20.98 -6.04 -20.84
C VAL A 467 20.41 -4.82 -20.10
N GLY A 468 21.26 -3.88 -19.69
CA GLY A 468 20.84 -2.60 -19.12
C GLY A 468 20.03 -1.75 -20.11
N VAL A 469 20.40 -1.73 -21.39
CA VAL A 469 19.62 -1.08 -22.45
C VAL A 469 18.27 -1.76 -22.65
N LEU A 470 18.20 -3.10 -22.59
CA LEU A 470 16.93 -3.83 -22.62
C LEU A 470 16.05 -3.49 -21.41
N ALA A 471 16.63 -3.39 -20.21
CA ALA A 471 15.91 -2.98 -19.01
C ALA A 471 15.42 -1.53 -19.12
N ALA A 472 16.23 -0.61 -19.66
CA ALA A 472 15.84 0.77 -19.88
C ALA A 472 14.71 0.91 -20.91
N LYS A 473 14.76 0.16 -22.02
CA LYS A 473 13.63 0.07 -22.97
C LYS A 473 12.39 -0.56 -22.33
N GLY A 474 12.60 -1.55 -21.46
CA GLY A 474 11.57 -2.22 -20.67
C GLY A 474 10.98 -1.39 -19.54
N ASN A 475 11.61 -0.28 -19.12
CA ASN A 475 11.05 0.64 -18.11
C ASN A 475 9.72 1.24 -18.60
N ALA A 476 9.56 1.50 -19.90
CA ALA A 476 8.28 1.88 -20.49
C ALA A 476 7.21 0.76 -20.36
N ALA A 477 7.64 -0.50 -20.41
CA ALA A 477 6.82 -1.70 -20.27
C ALA A 477 6.79 -2.27 -18.83
N LYS A 478 7.31 -1.52 -17.85
CA LYS A 478 7.32 -1.88 -16.41
C LYS A 478 7.93 -3.26 -16.13
N SER A 479 8.87 -3.72 -16.96
CA SER A 479 9.52 -5.03 -16.81
C SER A 479 10.76 -5.21 -17.67
N LEU A 480 11.72 -6.03 -17.21
CA LEU A 480 12.74 -6.60 -18.09
C LEU A 480 12.23 -7.95 -18.60
N VAL A 481 12.11 -8.07 -19.93
CA VAL A 481 11.76 -9.32 -20.58
C VAL A 481 12.86 -9.70 -21.56
N ILE A 482 13.55 -10.80 -21.27
CA ILE A 482 14.46 -11.46 -22.20
C ILE A 482 13.74 -12.70 -22.70
N SER A 483 13.18 -12.60 -23.90
CA SER A 483 12.27 -13.60 -24.45
C SER A 483 13.02 -14.87 -24.89
N ARG A 484 12.30 -15.97 -25.03
CA ARG A 484 12.86 -17.22 -25.59
C ARG A 484 13.22 -17.08 -27.07
N GLN A 485 12.64 -16.10 -27.76
CA GLN A 485 12.85 -15.85 -29.18
C GLN A 485 14.07 -14.96 -29.45
N MET A 486 14.70 -14.41 -28.41
CA MET A 486 15.90 -13.61 -28.56
C MET A 486 17.11 -14.52 -28.81
N ASP A 487 17.79 -14.33 -29.93
CA ASP A 487 19.07 -14.96 -30.21
C ASP A 487 20.18 -14.25 -29.42
N LEU A 488 20.60 -14.88 -28.33
CA LEU A 488 21.63 -14.41 -27.42
C LEU A 488 23.03 -14.46 -28.04
N VAL A 489 23.28 -15.40 -28.96
CA VAL A 489 24.59 -15.52 -29.61
C VAL A 489 24.75 -14.41 -30.64
N ALA A 490 23.69 -14.10 -31.39
CA ALA A 490 23.69 -12.92 -32.26
C ALA A 490 23.78 -11.61 -31.45
N ALA A 491 23.08 -11.52 -30.32
CA ALA A 491 23.04 -10.30 -29.51
C ALA A 491 24.33 -10.04 -28.72
N PHE A 492 24.98 -11.09 -28.20
CA PHE A 492 26.10 -10.96 -27.24
C PHE A 492 27.39 -11.64 -27.70
N GLY A 493 27.36 -12.44 -28.77
CA GLY A 493 28.47 -13.28 -29.22
C GLY A 493 28.50 -14.67 -28.54
N ASP A 494 29.40 -15.55 -29.01
CA ASP A 494 29.60 -16.88 -28.44
C ASP A 494 30.92 -16.97 -27.63
N PRO A 495 30.88 -16.81 -26.30
CA PRO A 495 32.07 -16.87 -25.46
C PRO A 495 32.68 -18.27 -25.30
N CYS A 496 31.90 -19.33 -25.57
CA CYS A 496 32.36 -20.70 -25.44
C CYS A 496 31.60 -21.64 -26.39
N ARG A 497 32.14 -21.75 -27.61
CA ARG A 497 31.61 -22.60 -28.68
C ARG A 497 31.49 -24.06 -28.25
N GLY A 498 30.37 -24.69 -28.64
CA GLY A 498 30.09 -26.10 -28.37
C GLY A 498 29.73 -26.42 -26.92
N ILE A 499 29.63 -25.42 -26.04
CA ILE A 499 29.21 -25.59 -24.64
C ILE A 499 27.87 -24.88 -24.44
N ARG A 500 26.98 -25.50 -23.65
CA ARG A 500 25.73 -24.89 -23.20
C ARG A 500 26.03 -23.68 -22.33
N LYS A 501 25.47 -22.52 -22.69
CA LYS A 501 25.69 -21.27 -21.97
C LYS A 501 24.56 -21.01 -20.97
N ALA A 502 24.78 -20.05 -20.09
CA ALA A 502 23.75 -19.50 -19.23
C ALA A 502 23.84 -17.98 -19.25
N LEU A 503 22.67 -17.33 -19.22
CA LEU A 503 22.54 -15.91 -18.95
C LEU A 503 22.23 -15.73 -17.47
N THR A 504 23.05 -14.93 -16.79
CA THR A 504 22.85 -14.57 -15.39
C THR A 504 22.71 -13.06 -15.29
N VAL A 505 21.61 -12.58 -14.73
CA VAL A 505 21.30 -11.15 -14.57
C VAL A 505 21.15 -10.86 -13.08
N ASN A 506 22.08 -10.09 -12.52
CA ASN A 506 21.99 -9.55 -11.18
C ASN A 506 21.31 -8.19 -11.25
N TYR A 507 20.20 -8.04 -10.56
CA TYR A 507 19.38 -6.85 -10.64
C TYR A 507 19.09 -6.27 -9.27
N GLN A 508 18.79 -4.98 -9.28
CA GLN A 508 18.31 -4.24 -8.13
C GLN A 508 17.12 -3.40 -8.58
N VAL A 509 15.99 -3.60 -7.92
CA VAL A 509 14.83 -2.71 -7.97
C VAL A 509 14.99 -1.73 -6.82
N LEU A 510 15.07 -0.44 -7.14
CA LEU A 510 15.14 0.58 -6.10
C LEU A 510 13.87 0.62 -5.26
N GLY A 511 14.00 1.06 -4.01
CA GLY A 511 12.85 1.31 -3.16
C GLY A 511 12.14 2.60 -3.57
N MET A 512 11.01 2.86 -2.91
CA MET A 512 10.26 4.10 -3.07
C MET A 512 9.85 4.61 -1.70
N GLY A 513 9.67 5.91 -1.55
CA GLY A 513 9.09 6.46 -0.34
C GLY A 513 8.55 7.85 -0.60
N GLY A 514 7.52 8.22 0.15
CA GLY A 514 6.87 9.50 0.00
C GLY A 514 5.55 9.58 0.73
N THR A 515 4.84 10.67 0.48
CA THR A 515 3.51 10.93 1.04
C THR A 515 2.50 10.92 -0.08
N LEU A 516 1.47 10.09 0.07
CA LEU A 516 0.30 10.04 -0.82
C LEU A 516 -0.90 10.65 -0.10
N VAL A 517 -1.57 11.60 -0.74
CA VAL A 517 -2.79 12.25 -0.18
C VAL A 517 -3.96 11.95 -1.10
N LEU A 518 -4.93 11.20 -0.59
CA LEU A 518 -6.15 10.83 -1.30
C LEU A 518 -7.34 11.59 -0.76
N ARG A 519 -8.13 12.16 -1.69
CA ARG A 519 -9.41 12.78 -1.34
C ARG A 519 -10.44 11.70 -1.03
N ILE A 520 -11.28 11.99 -0.04
CA ILE A 520 -12.44 11.17 0.31
C ILE A 520 -13.67 11.82 -0.31
N THR A 521 -14.49 10.99 -0.96
CA THR A 521 -15.78 11.40 -1.52
C THR A 521 -16.81 11.63 -0.41
N ASP A 522 -17.92 12.28 -0.73
CA ASP A 522 -19.01 12.53 0.23
C ASP A 522 -19.63 11.23 0.77
N ALA A 523 -19.47 10.12 0.06
CA ALA A 523 -19.90 8.78 0.48
C ALA A 523 -18.88 8.06 1.40
N ASN A 524 -17.90 8.79 1.98
CA ASN A 524 -16.84 8.25 2.83
C ASN A 524 -16.02 7.13 2.16
N ARG A 525 -15.77 7.29 0.87
CA ARG A 525 -15.02 6.36 0.01
C ARG A 525 -13.81 7.03 -0.61
N LEU A 526 -12.75 6.28 -0.92
CA LEU A 526 -11.61 6.84 -1.65
C LEU A 526 -12.04 7.29 -3.04
N ALA A 527 -11.55 8.44 -3.49
CA ALA A 527 -11.78 8.92 -4.85
C ALA A 527 -11.09 8.03 -5.92
N GLY A 528 -10.13 7.19 -5.54
CA GLY A 528 -9.52 6.14 -6.36
C GLY A 528 -8.87 5.07 -5.47
N GLY A 529 -8.72 3.85 -5.97
CA GLY A 529 -8.19 2.74 -5.18
C GLY A 529 -6.75 2.98 -4.70
N LEU A 530 -6.49 2.80 -3.41
CA LEU A 530 -5.14 2.83 -2.83
C LEU A 530 -4.45 1.49 -3.10
N VAL A 531 -3.27 1.52 -3.70
CA VAL A 531 -2.38 0.35 -3.79
C VAL A 531 -0.96 0.82 -3.54
N LEU A 532 -0.30 0.30 -2.50
CA LEU A 532 1.11 0.58 -2.20
C LEU A 532 1.85 -0.74 -2.01
N GLY A 533 3.03 -0.91 -2.60
CA GLY A 533 3.91 -2.07 -2.39
C GLY A 533 4.02 -2.99 -3.61
N TYR A 534 4.30 -4.27 -3.39
CA TYR A 534 4.49 -5.29 -4.43
C TYR A 534 3.25 -6.20 -4.54
N PRO A 535 2.28 -5.92 -5.43
CA PRO A 535 1.08 -6.75 -5.56
C PRO A 535 1.40 -8.16 -6.11
N LEU A 536 0.66 -9.16 -5.61
CA LEU A 536 0.93 -10.60 -5.79
C LEU A 536 0.72 -11.14 -7.21
N ASP A 537 -0.01 -10.42 -8.05
CA ASP A 537 -0.30 -10.78 -9.44
C ASP A 537 0.92 -10.68 -10.36
N LYS A 538 2.04 -10.15 -9.84
CA LYS A 538 3.31 -10.00 -10.57
C LYS A 538 4.36 -10.97 -10.04
N VAL A 539 4.57 -12.07 -10.75
CA VAL A 539 5.60 -13.07 -10.42
C VAL A 539 6.77 -12.94 -11.40
N ASP A 540 7.99 -12.86 -10.90
CA ASP A 540 9.17 -12.92 -11.76
C ASP A 540 9.34 -14.34 -12.32
N GLY A 541 9.67 -14.45 -13.61
CA GLY A 541 9.97 -15.72 -14.30
C GLY A 541 11.47 -15.89 -14.50
N GLY A 542 11.99 -17.11 -14.30
CA GLY A 542 13.42 -17.42 -14.49
C GLY A 542 14.34 -16.90 -13.37
N VAL A 543 13.77 -16.68 -12.17
CA VAL A 543 14.50 -16.26 -10.97
C VAL A 543 14.67 -17.46 -10.04
N ASP A 544 15.82 -18.14 -10.12
CA ASP A 544 16.22 -19.11 -9.10
C ASP A 544 16.69 -18.35 -7.86
N GLY A 545 15.79 -18.22 -6.89
CA GLY A 545 15.93 -17.40 -5.68
C GLY A 545 17.26 -17.60 -4.95
N LYS A 546 18.19 -16.67 -5.15
CA LYS A 546 19.19 -16.32 -4.15
C LYS A 546 18.85 -14.93 -3.66
N MET A 547 18.52 -14.84 -2.37
CA MET A 547 18.22 -13.59 -1.65
C MET A 547 19.16 -12.45 -2.06
N GLY A 548 18.61 -11.25 -2.09
CA GLY A 548 19.36 -10.03 -2.38
C GLY A 548 20.56 -9.84 -1.46
N PHE A 549 21.57 -9.07 -1.89
CA PHE A 549 22.71 -8.74 -1.03
C PHE A 549 22.28 -7.90 0.19
N SER A 550 21.27 -7.05 0.04
CA SER A 550 20.64 -6.27 1.11
C SER A 550 19.85 -7.15 2.10
N GLU A 551 19.10 -8.14 1.61
CA GLU A 551 18.45 -9.17 2.47
C GLU A 551 19.51 -10.00 3.20
N ARG A 552 20.57 -10.42 2.49
CA ARG A 552 21.72 -11.10 3.12
C ARG A 552 22.43 -10.22 4.14
N LEU A 553 22.53 -8.91 3.93
CA LEU A 553 23.13 -7.98 4.88
C LEU A 553 22.26 -7.81 6.13
N ALA A 554 20.94 -7.66 5.97
CA ALA A 554 19.98 -7.61 7.07
C ALA A 554 19.95 -8.90 7.91
N ILE A 555 20.21 -10.05 7.27
CA ILE A 555 20.40 -11.35 7.95
C ILE A 555 21.83 -11.47 8.52
N SER A 556 22.85 -10.88 7.88
CA SER A 556 24.24 -10.96 8.38
C SER A 556 24.48 -10.11 9.63
N THR A 557 23.75 -8.99 9.80
CA THR A 557 23.84 -8.15 11.00
C THR A 557 23.26 -8.86 12.23
N THR A 558 22.33 -9.81 12.04
CA THR A 558 21.85 -10.70 13.12
C THR A 558 22.80 -11.86 13.40
N GLN A 559 23.68 -12.24 12.46
CA GLN A 559 24.74 -13.26 12.64
C GLN A 559 26.10 -12.66 13.00
N THR A 560 26.16 -11.68 13.89
CA THR A 560 27.45 -11.17 14.41
C THR A 560 27.99 -12.04 15.56
N THR A 561 28.06 -13.35 15.36
CA THR A 561 29.13 -14.14 15.97
C THR A 561 30.18 -14.32 14.88
N LYS A 562 31.34 -13.68 15.04
CA LYS A 562 32.48 -13.90 14.15
C LYS A 562 32.66 -15.42 14.01
N PRO A 563 32.58 -16.01 12.80
CA PRO A 563 32.81 -17.43 12.64
C PRO A 563 34.19 -17.74 13.21
N THR A 564 34.22 -18.69 14.14
CA THR A 564 35.44 -19.10 14.81
C THR A 564 36.43 -19.60 13.74
N ALA A 565 37.74 -19.49 13.99
CA ALA A 565 38.75 -19.96 13.05
C ALA A 565 38.54 -21.44 12.64
N ARG A 566 37.88 -22.23 13.50
CA ARG A 566 37.47 -23.61 13.26
C ARG A 566 36.37 -23.75 12.20
N GLU A 567 35.39 -22.84 12.16
CA GLU A 567 34.32 -22.83 11.15
C GLU A 567 34.84 -22.37 9.78
N ARG A 568 35.82 -21.44 9.75
CA ARG A 568 36.50 -21.04 8.50
C ARG A 568 37.34 -22.17 7.90
N MET A 569 37.88 -23.06 8.73
CA MET A 569 38.60 -24.24 8.26
C MET A 569 37.66 -25.33 7.74
N GLN A 570 36.44 -25.46 8.28
CA GLN A 570 35.47 -26.47 7.80
C GLN A 570 34.76 -26.07 6.49
N SER A 571 34.50 -24.78 6.25
CA SER A 571 33.97 -24.32 4.94
C SER A 571 35.02 -24.38 3.81
N SER A 572 36.30 -24.40 4.17
CA SER A 572 37.41 -24.57 3.22
C SER A 572 37.75 -26.06 2.97
N ALA A 573 37.44 -26.95 3.92
CA ALA A 573 37.69 -28.39 3.80
C ALA A 573 36.66 -29.13 2.94
N SER A 574 35.44 -28.59 2.79
CA SER A 574 34.40 -29.15 1.91
C SER A 574 34.62 -28.85 0.41
N GLN A 575 35.67 -28.12 0.04
CA GLN A 575 36.11 -27.92 -1.35
C GLN A 575 37.39 -28.68 -1.73
N ARG A 576 37.91 -29.58 -0.87
CA ARG A 576 39.15 -30.34 -1.15
C ARG A 576 39.06 -31.85 -0.91
N LEU A 577 37.89 -32.45 -1.06
CA LEU A 577 37.77 -33.89 -1.22
C LEU A 577 36.98 -34.12 -2.49
N TRP A 578 37.70 -34.26 -3.60
CA TRP A 578 37.48 -35.21 -4.71
C TRP A 578 38.57 -34.96 -5.76
N SER A 579 39.78 -35.43 -5.46
CA SER A 579 40.75 -35.88 -6.47
C SER A 579 41.81 -36.78 -5.81
N SER A 580 42.09 -37.91 -6.48
CA SER A 580 43.03 -39.01 -6.16
C SER A 580 42.61 -39.94 -5.00
N SER A 581 42.63 -41.28 -5.12
CA SER A 581 43.23 -42.21 -6.09
C SER A 581 42.22 -43.34 -6.40
N LYS A 582 42.29 -44.03 -7.56
CA LYS A 582 42.95 -45.36 -7.65
C LYS A 582 42.91 -46.17 -6.37
#